data_AF-A0A662MYS6-F1
#
_entry.id   AF-A0A662MYS6-F1
#
_cell.length_a   1.000
_cell.length_b   1.000
_cell.length_c   1.000
_cell.angle_alpha   90.00
_cell.angle_beta   90.00
_cell.angle_gamma   90.00
#
_symmetry.space_group_name_H-M   'P 1'
#
loop_
_entity.id
_entity.type
_entity.pdbx_description
1 polymer ?
#
loop_
_entity_poly.entity_id
_entity_poly.type
_entity_poly.pdbx_seq_one_letter_code
_entity_poly.pdbx_strand_id
1 'polypeptide(L)'
;MDVLRKLHRFRPRYGPEWGSGGIFGLRYHNEVLYFTLAFEARAHFIRENSKRIYEFGLVGEKPASGGDTYNAVETVDELIYFGGWVHAPAVYEGKDGKSTISFVNKYSHVHAYDTENDEIKLLWKESIHHPTDWAGEISDIIYDPYNDRLLLAREDGHANLGIYALDRRKGKAELLNPSPSLKGTIVHDNVFFGVGKNFDFGISEIHTLDLITGKWERFPLKTSSSVDGGGFVRPTMGDIESAYNRAFAFVRGGIFAGNPLNGEEMTFFRLFDFYTFYAPMRVNALPLGGGLLMAYNAHHDTIYQPRSPEEQAFAPITNTIAGPSLLIYVTPPMVKIVGAFGARITSLEKMGGHILVGANTTPNTGALEATPFDTGNRDIIVLDEAIIQKEPPAVSFSFPLAFPSMASQMYKTGTFGGIPLEGYRDARAIIYASADNELTVYEYDLSLPAQDAHEERFDIKEGKNIIDLSSFSGMVSFRMKGEDFKGKMRIELK
;
A
#
# COMPACT_ATOMS: atom_id res chain seq x y z
N MET A 1 -4.79 18.86 -23.63
CA MET A 1 -3.82 18.20 -22.74
C MET A 1 -2.90 19.23 -22.04
N ASP A 2 -3.47 20.24 -21.37
CA ASP A 2 -2.67 21.28 -20.68
C ASP A 2 -2.48 21.02 -19.18
N VAL A 3 -3.32 20.18 -18.55
CA VAL A 3 -3.18 19.80 -17.12
C VAL A 3 -1.81 19.18 -16.84
N LEU A 4 -1.34 18.27 -17.72
CA LEU A 4 -0.01 17.64 -17.59
C LEU A 4 1.13 18.65 -17.57
N ARG A 5 1.01 19.77 -18.29
CA ARG A 5 2.06 20.81 -18.34
C ARG A 5 2.19 21.59 -17.04
N LYS A 6 1.20 21.50 -16.15
CA LYS A 6 1.20 22.14 -14.83
C LYS A 6 1.85 21.26 -13.75
N LEU A 7 2.15 20.00 -14.07
CA LEU A 7 2.85 19.09 -13.17
C LEU A 7 4.30 19.53 -13.02
N HIS A 8 4.79 19.50 -11.79
CA HIS A 8 6.15 19.88 -11.43
C HIS A 8 6.54 19.16 -10.15
N ARG A 9 7.85 19.09 -9.91
CA ARG A 9 8.41 18.55 -8.68
C ARG A 9 8.11 19.45 -7.48
N PHE A 10 7.68 18.81 -6.39
CA PHE A 10 7.47 19.43 -5.09
C PHE A 10 8.68 19.15 -4.20
N ARG A 11 9.39 20.22 -3.84
CA ARG A 11 10.49 20.16 -2.86
C ARG A 11 9.95 20.21 -1.44
N PRO A 12 10.66 19.65 -0.46
CA PRO A 12 10.20 19.68 0.92
C PRO A 12 10.02 21.10 1.45
N ARG A 13 8.96 21.30 2.24
CA ARG A 13 8.60 22.56 2.90
C ARG A 13 8.12 22.29 4.33
N TYR A 14 7.71 23.35 5.03
CA TYR A 14 7.11 23.24 6.35
C TYR A 14 5.88 22.33 6.32
N GLY A 15 5.88 21.36 7.22
CA GLY A 15 4.87 20.31 7.35
C GLY A 15 5.32 19.37 8.45
N PRO A 16 5.16 19.75 9.74
CA PRO A 16 5.64 18.95 10.84
C PRO A 16 5.07 17.54 10.84
N GLU A 17 5.90 16.52 10.59
CA GLU A 17 5.48 15.11 10.61
C GLU A 17 6.67 14.12 10.64
N TRP A 18 6.38 12.83 10.70
CA TRP A 18 7.35 11.74 10.68
C TRP A 18 7.80 11.37 9.25
N GLY A 19 8.80 12.07 8.73
CA GLY A 19 9.46 11.71 7.47
C GLY A 19 8.88 12.45 6.26
N SER A 20 8.26 11.74 5.31
CA SER A 20 7.65 12.38 4.14
C SER A 20 6.27 11.87 3.71
N GLY A 21 5.39 12.82 3.41
CA GLY A 21 3.96 12.64 3.20
C GLY A 21 3.55 12.44 1.74
N GLY A 22 4.46 12.29 0.78
CA GLY A 22 4.10 11.84 -0.56
C GLY A 22 3.10 12.70 -1.36
N ILE A 23 2.57 12.10 -2.43
CA ILE A 23 1.42 12.60 -3.20
C ILE A 23 0.30 11.56 -3.12
N PHE A 24 -0.83 11.92 -2.53
CA PHE A 24 -1.92 10.99 -2.20
C PHE A 24 -3.28 11.48 -2.67
N GLY A 25 -4.24 10.56 -2.76
CA GLY A 25 -5.59 10.82 -3.24
C GLY A 25 -5.58 11.27 -4.71
N LEU A 26 -4.59 10.84 -5.49
CA LEU A 26 -4.47 11.25 -6.89
C LEU A 26 -5.71 10.77 -7.66
N ARG A 27 -6.51 11.71 -8.17
CA ARG A 27 -7.77 11.42 -8.83
C ARG A 27 -8.00 12.36 -10.01
N TYR A 28 -8.38 11.83 -11.17
CA TYR A 28 -8.79 12.64 -12.31
C TYR A 28 -10.28 12.47 -12.56
N HIS A 29 -11.04 13.55 -12.42
CA HIS A 29 -12.50 13.53 -12.53
C HIS A 29 -13.03 14.86 -13.05
N ASN A 30 -13.97 14.82 -13.99
CA ASN A 30 -14.57 16.01 -14.61
C ASN A 30 -13.54 17.11 -14.97
N GLU A 31 -12.49 16.70 -15.68
CA GLU A 31 -11.39 17.57 -16.12
C GLU A 31 -10.55 18.21 -15.00
N VAL A 32 -10.73 17.75 -13.76
CA VAL A 32 -9.96 18.17 -12.59
C VAL A 32 -9.02 17.06 -12.18
N LEU A 33 -7.72 17.37 -12.10
CA LEU A 33 -6.74 16.53 -11.41
C LEU A 33 -6.63 16.97 -9.95
N TYR A 34 -7.05 16.10 -9.04
CA TYR A 34 -6.95 16.24 -7.61
C TYR A 34 -5.78 15.44 -7.04
N PHE A 35 -5.10 15.98 -6.04
CA PHE A 35 -4.21 15.24 -5.13
C PHE A 35 -3.92 16.07 -3.88
N THR A 36 -3.41 15.42 -2.85
CA THR A 36 -2.82 16.06 -1.67
C THR A 36 -1.30 15.93 -1.70
N LEU A 37 -0.62 17.00 -1.29
CA LEU A 37 0.73 16.92 -0.76
C LEU A 37 0.58 16.72 0.75
N ALA A 38 0.69 15.47 1.21
CA ALA A 38 0.55 15.21 2.64
C ALA A 38 1.76 15.78 3.40
N PHE A 39 1.53 15.99 4.69
CA PHE A 39 2.36 16.71 5.68
C PHE A 39 2.40 18.22 5.46
N GLU A 40 2.45 18.69 4.21
CA GLU A 40 2.26 20.12 3.90
C GLU A 40 0.79 20.58 4.00
N ALA A 41 -0.16 19.66 4.22
CA ALA A 41 -1.59 19.94 4.32
C ALA A 41 -2.10 20.79 3.13
N ARG A 42 -1.81 20.33 1.91
CA ARG A 42 -2.22 21.02 0.67
C ARG A 42 -2.97 20.10 -0.27
N ALA A 43 -4.25 20.38 -0.47
CA ALA A 43 -5.06 19.79 -1.51
C ALA A 43 -4.98 20.64 -2.79
N HIS A 44 -4.60 20.02 -3.90
CA HIS A 44 -4.46 20.64 -5.21
C HIS A 44 -5.62 20.22 -6.12
N PHE A 45 -6.22 21.17 -6.82
CA PHE A 45 -7.24 20.93 -7.86
C PHE A 45 -6.78 21.65 -9.12
N ILE A 46 -6.39 20.90 -10.14
CA ILE A 46 -5.76 21.42 -11.35
C ILE A 46 -6.68 21.20 -12.55
N ARG A 47 -6.96 22.28 -13.28
CA ARG A 47 -7.67 22.27 -14.57
C ARG A 47 -6.76 22.80 -15.67
N GLU A 48 -7.23 22.76 -16.92
CA GLU A 48 -6.53 23.36 -18.06
C GLU A 48 -6.23 24.85 -17.84
N ASN A 49 -7.21 25.63 -17.35
CA ASN A 49 -7.07 27.09 -17.22
C ASN A 49 -6.90 27.61 -15.78
N SER A 50 -7.07 26.76 -14.77
CA SER A 50 -6.98 27.18 -13.36
C SER A 50 -6.23 26.17 -12.49
N LYS A 51 -5.82 26.62 -11.31
CA LYS A 51 -5.26 25.79 -10.24
C LYS A 51 -5.74 26.36 -8.92
N ARG A 52 -6.38 25.52 -8.10
CA ARG A 52 -6.75 25.84 -6.72
C ARG A 52 -5.90 25.04 -5.75
N ILE A 53 -5.50 25.69 -4.66
CA ILE A 53 -4.81 25.05 -3.54
C ILE A 53 -5.64 25.35 -2.29
N TYR A 54 -5.98 24.29 -1.54
CA TYR A 54 -6.70 24.37 -0.29
C TYR A 54 -5.83 23.88 0.86
N GLU A 55 -5.73 24.68 1.92
CA GLU A 55 -4.85 24.44 3.07
C GLU A 55 -5.65 24.09 4.34
N PHE A 56 -6.72 23.30 4.19
CA PHE A 56 -7.55 22.73 5.27
C PHE A 56 -8.15 23.73 6.28
N GLY A 57 -8.33 24.99 5.87
CA GLY A 57 -8.86 26.05 6.74
C GLY A 57 -10.29 25.84 7.26
N LEU A 58 -11.08 24.92 6.70
CA LEU A 58 -12.38 24.55 7.25
C LEU A 58 -12.27 23.59 8.45
N VAL A 59 -11.13 22.90 8.59
CA VAL A 59 -10.89 21.97 9.71
C VAL A 59 -10.47 22.73 10.97
N GLY A 60 -9.55 23.69 10.86
CA GLY A 60 -9.06 24.45 12.00
C GLY A 60 -8.07 25.54 11.62
N GLU A 61 -7.43 26.12 12.63
CA GLU A 61 -6.48 27.23 12.44
C GLU A 61 -5.14 26.77 11.84
N LYS A 62 -4.44 27.71 11.21
CA LYS A 62 -3.09 27.52 10.67
C LYS A 62 -2.02 27.66 11.77
N PRO A 63 -0.80 27.11 11.58
CA PRO A 63 -0.37 26.31 10.44
C PRO A 63 -0.93 24.88 10.49
N ALA A 64 -1.38 24.36 9.34
CA ALA A 64 -1.83 22.97 9.24
C ALA A 64 -0.66 22.04 8.88
N SER A 65 -0.73 20.78 9.34
CA SER A 65 0.13 19.68 8.90
C SER A 65 -0.70 18.42 8.71
N GLY A 66 -0.44 17.64 7.69
CA GLY A 66 -1.18 16.40 7.41
C GLY A 66 -1.69 16.32 5.98
N GLY A 67 -2.74 15.55 5.77
CA GLY A 67 -3.32 15.22 4.48
C GLY A 67 -3.80 13.78 4.47
N ASP A 68 -3.67 13.14 3.32
CA ASP A 68 -4.02 11.75 3.16
C ASP A 68 -2.73 10.92 3.05
N THR A 69 -2.64 9.79 3.75
CA THR A 69 -1.50 8.85 3.60
C THR A 69 -1.90 7.47 3.11
N TYR A 70 -3.17 7.31 2.68
CA TYR A 70 -3.78 6.06 2.28
C TYR A 70 -4.58 6.13 0.97
N ASN A 71 -4.75 7.29 0.33
CA ASN A 71 -5.56 7.49 -0.88
C ASN A 71 -7.07 7.38 -0.61
N ALA A 72 -7.56 8.02 0.45
CA ALA A 72 -8.97 8.12 0.78
C ALA A 72 -9.67 9.14 -0.15
N VAL A 73 -9.99 8.72 -1.38
CA VAL A 73 -10.63 9.56 -2.39
C VAL A 73 -11.65 8.79 -3.23
N GLU A 74 -12.84 9.38 -3.41
CA GLU A 74 -13.92 8.83 -4.21
C GLU A 74 -14.60 9.92 -5.04
N THR A 75 -15.26 9.54 -6.14
CA THR A 75 -15.95 10.46 -7.03
C THR A 75 -17.38 10.01 -7.28
N VAL A 76 -18.34 10.92 -7.16
CA VAL A 76 -19.75 10.67 -7.47
C VAL A 76 -20.32 11.93 -8.11
N ASP A 77 -21.01 11.78 -9.24
CA ASP A 77 -21.57 12.91 -9.99
C ASP A 77 -20.49 13.98 -10.29
N GLU A 78 -20.70 15.23 -9.90
CA GLU A 78 -19.74 16.34 -10.01
C GLU A 78 -18.74 16.45 -8.85
N LEU A 79 -18.81 15.55 -7.86
CA LEU A 79 -18.10 15.71 -6.59
C LEU A 79 -16.87 14.81 -6.51
N ILE A 80 -15.78 15.37 -6.00
CA ILE A 80 -14.61 14.64 -5.50
C ILE A 80 -14.66 14.66 -3.98
N TYR A 81 -14.89 13.51 -3.35
CA TYR A 81 -14.81 13.33 -1.92
C TYR A 81 -13.39 12.96 -1.52
N PHE A 82 -12.86 13.61 -0.48
CA PHE A 82 -11.52 13.33 -0.02
C PHE A 82 -11.38 13.38 1.50
N GLY A 83 -10.61 12.42 2.01
CA GLY A 83 -10.42 12.16 3.43
C GLY A 83 -8.98 12.32 3.88
N GLY A 84 -8.64 11.60 4.94
CA GLY A 84 -7.36 11.65 5.63
C GLY A 84 -7.47 12.27 7.02
N TRP A 85 -6.38 12.91 7.43
CA TRP A 85 -6.23 13.54 8.73
C TRP A 85 -5.44 14.85 8.62
N VAL A 86 -5.61 15.73 9.58
CA VAL A 86 -4.85 16.97 9.65
C VAL A 86 -4.68 17.45 11.08
N HIS A 87 -3.50 17.94 11.42
CA HIS A 87 -3.25 18.81 12.55
C HIS A 87 -3.62 20.25 12.20
N ALA A 88 -4.56 20.85 12.92
CA ALA A 88 -5.00 22.23 12.67
C ALA A 88 -5.34 22.96 13.98
N PRO A 89 -4.39 23.69 14.60
CA PRO A 89 -3.00 23.90 14.17
C PRO A 89 -2.04 22.76 14.55
N ALA A 90 -0.97 22.60 13.78
CA ALA A 90 0.14 21.70 14.06
C ALA A 90 1.09 22.27 15.11
N VAL A 91 1.45 21.44 16.09
CA VAL A 91 2.34 21.80 17.20
C VAL A 91 3.51 20.81 17.24
N TYR A 92 4.66 21.26 16.76
CA TYR A 92 5.92 20.52 16.88
C TYR A 92 6.54 20.76 18.26
N GLU A 93 6.83 19.69 18.99
CA GLU A 93 7.25 19.76 20.40
C GLU A 93 8.77 19.84 20.59
N GLY A 94 9.55 19.93 19.50
CA GLY A 94 10.99 20.15 19.57
C GLY A 94 11.82 18.87 19.61
N LYS A 95 13.12 19.03 19.87
CA LYS A 95 14.10 17.93 19.90
C LYS A 95 14.91 18.00 21.20
N ASP A 96 14.47 17.29 22.23
CA ASP A 96 15.24 17.06 23.46
C ASP A 96 15.37 15.55 23.72
N GLY A 97 16.27 14.92 22.95
CA GLY A 97 16.40 13.46 22.90
C GLY A 97 15.28 12.72 22.15
N LYS A 98 14.08 13.30 21.99
CA LYS A 98 12.99 12.83 21.10
C LYS A 98 12.37 14.00 20.35
N SER A 99 11.78 13.75 19.18
CA SER A 99 10.97 14.74 18.46
C SER A 99 9.58 14.21 18.12
N THR A 100 8.57 14.95 18.58
CA THR A 100 7.15 14.57 18.53
C THR A 100 6.27 15.72 18.04
N ILE A 101 5.01 15.41 17.77
CA ILE A 101 3.97 16.35 17.38
C ILE A 101 2.78 16.12 18.30
N SER A 102 2.16 17.20 18.75
CA SER A 102 1.00 17.12 19.63
C SER A 102 -0.26 16.72 18.86
N PHE A 103 -0.96 15.71 19.37
CA PHE A 103 -2.16 15.16 18.72
C PHE A 103 -3.47 15.78 19.20
N VAL A 104 -3.39 16.75 20.12
CA VAL A 104 -4.55 17.49 20.65
C VAL A 104 -5.39 18.12 19.54
N ASN A 105 -4.73 18.55 18.46
CA ASN A 105 -5.35 19.16 17.29
C ASN A 105 -5.35 18.25 16.06
N LYS A 106 -5.19 16.93 16.23
CA LYS A 106 -5.30 15.96 15.12
C LYS A 106 -6.77 15.68 14.86
N TYR A 107 -7.22 15.92 13.64
CA TYR A 107 -8.58 15.66 13.20
C TYR A 107 -8.59 14.66 12.05
N SER A 108 -9.46 13.65 12.12
CA SER A 108 -9.93 12.93 10.93
C SER A 108 -10.96 13.80 10.21
N HIS A 109 -11.03 13.76 8.88
CA HIS A 109 -11.98 14.60 8.14
C HIS A 109 -12.46 13.97 6.83
N VAL A 110 -13.60 14.45 6.34
CA VAL A 110 -14.09 14.22 4.98
C VAL A 110 -14.56 15.55 4.38
N HIS A 111 -14.07 15.87 3.20
CA HIS A 111 -14.49 17.02 2.41
C HIS A 111 -15.14 16.57 1.10
N ALA A 112 -15.86 17.49 0.46
CA ALA A 112 -16.28 17.39 -0.93
C ALA A 112 -15.78 18.60 -1.71
N TYR A 113 -15.26 18.36 -2.90
CA TYR A 113 -14.98 19.39 -3.90
C TYR A 113 -15.96 19.28 -5.06
N ASP A 114 -16.64 20.38 -5.35
CA ASP A 114 -17.57 20.52 -6.47
C ASP A 114 -16.82 20.96 -7.73
N THR A 115 -16.79 20.07 -8.72
CA THR A 115 -16.09 20.29 -9.99
C THR A 115 -16.84 21.20 -10.95
N GLU A 116 -18.11 21.52 -10.71
CA GLU A 116 -18.85 22.49 -11.53
C GLU A 116 -18.77 23.89 -10.95
N ASN A 117 -18.92 24.02 -9.63
CA ASN A 117 -19.01 25.31 -8.94
C ASN A 117 -17.67 25.80 -8.39
N ASP A 118 -16.61 24.99 -8.45
CA ASP A 118 -15.32 25.26 -7.80
C ASP A 118 -15.55 25.64 -6.32
N GLU A 119 -16.10 24.71 -5.54
CA GLU A 119 -16.42 24.91 -4.13
C GLU A 119 -15.90 23.75 -3.28
N ILE A 120 -15.35 24.03 -2.09
CA ILE A 120 -14.91 23.00 -1.14
C ILE A 120 -15.80 23.09 0.10
N LYS A 121 -16.35 21.95 0.53
CA LYS A 121 -17.18 21.80 1.72
C LYS A 121 -16.54 20.81 2.67
N LEU A 122 -16.56 21.13 3.97
CA LEU A 122 -16.27 20.15 5.02
C LEU A 122 -17.57 19.41 5.35
N LEU A 123 -17.61 18.10 5.14
CA LEU A 123 -18.77 17.28 5.45
C LEU A 123 -18.74 16.79 6.89
N TRP A 124 -17.56 16.37 7.34
CA TRP A 124 -17.40 15.75 8.64
C TRP A 124 -15.96 15.91 9.14
N LYS A 125 -15.79 16.05 10.45
CA LYS A 125 -14.49 15.94 11.14
C LYS A 125 -14.67 15.42 12.56
N GLU A 126 -13.61 14.84 13.10
CA GLU A 126 -13.58 14.31 14.46
C GLU A 126 -12.17 14.38 15.07
N SER A 127 -12.08 14.64 16.38
CA SER A 127 -10.87 14.49 17.18
C SER A 127 -11.24 13.94 18.55
N ILE A 128 -10.28 13.30 19.21
CA ILE A 128 -10.40 12.91 20.63
C ILE A 128 -9.64 13.86 21.57
N HIS A 129 -8.94 14.86 21.02
CA HIS A 129 -8.22 15.89 21.77
C HIS A 129 -7.20 15.33 22.79
N HIS A 130 -6.45 14.30 22.40
CA HIS A 130 -5.44 13.67 23.25
C HIS A 130 -4.01 14.02 22.79
N PRO A 131 -3.03 14.19 23.71
CA PRO A 131 -1.66 14.55 23.32
C PRO A 131 -0.94 13.54 22.43
N THR A 132 -1.22 12.25 22.60
CA THR A 132 -0.51 11.14 21.92
C THR A 132 -1.42 10.21 21.11
N ASP A 133 -2.73 10.30 21.34
CA ASP A 133 -3.69 9.34 20.80
C ASP A 133 -4.60 10.08 19.84
N TRP A 134 -5.11 9.39 18.83
CA TRP A 134 -5.96 10.00 17.81
C TRP A 134 -7.11 9.09 17.41
N ALA A 135 -8.16 9.73 16.87
CA ALA A 135 -9.23 9.03 16.19
C ALA A 135 -8.69 8.41 14.90
N GLY A 136 -9.15 7.21 14.53
CA GLY A 136 -8.71 6.52 13.31
C GLY A 136 -8.80 7.42 12.09
N GLU A 137 -7.72 7.50 11.32
CA GLU A 137 -7.69 8.28 10.08
C GLU A 137 -8.73 7.75 9.09
N ILE A 138 -9.25 8.61 8.21
CA ILE A 138 -10.04 8.11 7.07
C ILE A 138 -9.03 7.56 6.07
N SER A 139 -8.93 6.24 5.99
CA SER A 139 -7.98 5.53 5.13
C SER A 139 -8.60 5.12 3.78
N ASP A 140 -9.93 5.10 3.70
CA ASP A 140 -10.66 4.84 2.47
C ASP A 140 -12.03 5.52 2.43
N ILE A 141 -12.50 5.81 1.22
CA ILE A 141 -13.84 6.29 0.94
C ILE A 141 -14.39 5.45 -0.21
N ILE A 142 -15.54 4.81 -0.01
CA ILE A 142 -16.21 4.00 -1.02
C ILE A 142 -17.63 4.52 -1.18
N TYR A 143 -18.09 4.73 -2.41
CA TYR A 143 -19.49 5.10 -2.64
C TYR A 143 -20.41 3.87 -2.51
N ASP A 144 -21.45 3.97 -1.69
CA ASP A 144 -22.56 3.01 -1.64
C ASP A 144 -23.68 3.54 -2.56
N PRO A 145 -23.78 3.03 -3.81
CA PRO A 145 -24.75 3.52 -4.78
C PRO A 145 -26.19 3.17 -4.44
N TYR A 146 -26.43 2.14 -3.62
CA TYR A 146 -27.78 1.71 -3.28
C TYR A 146 -28.42 2.65 -2.24
N ASN A 147 -27.64 3.06 -1.23
CA ASN A 147 -28.13 3.90 -0.13
C ASN A 147 -27.75 5.38 -0.27
N ASP A 148 -27.08 5.78 -1.35
CA ASP A 148 -26.63 7.15 -1.63
C ASP A 148 -25.76 7.75 -0.50
N ARG A 149 -24.76 7.00 -0.05
CA ARG A 149 -23.88 7.38 1.09
C ARG A 149 -22.43 7.01 0.83
N LEU A 150 -21.53 7.51 1.67
CA LEU A 150 -20.12 7.14 1.66
C LEU A 150 -19.85 6.12 2.76
N LEU A 151 -19.08 5.07 2.47
CA LEU A 151 -18.51 4.17 3.46
C LEU A 151 -17.07 4.61 3.74
N LEU A 152 -16.72 4.76 5.00
CA LEU A 152 -15.42 5.25 5.46
C LEU A 152 -14.70 4.14 6.23
N ALA A 153 -13.53 3.73 5.76
CA ALA A 153 -12.66 2.80 6.46
C ALA A 153 -11.70 3.56 7.38
N ARG A 154 -11.50 3.05 8.60
CA ARG A 154 -10.64 3.65 9.65
C ARG A 154 -9.88 2.57 10.40
N GLU A 155 -8.55 2.58 10.29
CA GLU A 155 -7.66 1.64 10.98
C GLU A 155 -6.48 2.32 11.68
N ASP A 156 -5.83 3.29 11.03
CA ASP A 156 -4.68 3.99 11.60
C ASP A 156 -5.12 4.95 12.72
N GLY A 157 -5.13 4.47 13.96
CA GLY A 157 -5.39 5.28 15.15
C GLY A 157 -5.62 4.47 16.43
N HIS A 158 -6.00 5.18 17.49
CA HIS A 158 -6.17 4.61 18.83
C HIS A 158 -7.64 4.41 19.21
N ALA A 159 -8.51 5.29 18.73
CA ALA A 159 -9.94 5.29 19.04
C ALA A 159 -10.79 5.47 17.78
N ASN A 160 -12.09 5.17 17.88
CA ASN A 160 -13.08 5.38 16.81
C ASN A 160 -12.71 4.70 15.49
N LEU A 161 -12.07 3.53 15.58
CA LEU A 161 -11.75 2.68 14.43
C LEU A 161 -13.02 2.02 13.88
N GLY A 162 -12.90 1.40 12.71
CA GLY A 162 -13.95 0.61 12.10
C GLY A 162 -14.44 1.17 10.77
N ILE A 163 -15.66 0.78 10.40
CA ILE A 163 -16.30 1.15 9.14
C ILE A 163 -17.54 1.98 9.46
N TYR A 164 -17.62 3.16 8.85
CA TYR A 164 -18.69 4.14 9.08
C TYR A 164 -19.46 4.40 7.80
N ALA A 165 -20.76 4.67 7.90
CA ALA A 165 -21.54 5.32 6.86
C ALA A 165 -21.55 6.83 7.11
N LEU A 166 -21.34 7.62 6.07
CA LEU A 166 -21.48 9.08 6.09
C LEU A 166 -22.55 9.49 5.07
N ASP A 167 -23.61 10.15 5.55
CA ASP A 167 -24.61 10.78 4.68
C ASP A 167 -23.93 11.92 3.90
N ARG A 168 -23.85 11.78 2.57
CA ARG A 168 -23.14 12.73 1.71
C ARG A 168 -23.79 14.12 1.62
N ARG A 169 -25.04 14.26 2.09
CA ARG A 169 -25.81 15.52 2.09
C ARG A 169 -25.84 16.19 3.46
N LYS A 170 -25.94 15.40 4.53
CA LYS A 170 -26.10 15.90 5.91
C LYS A 170 -24.82 15.90 6.73
N GLY A 171 -23.78 15.18 6.31
CA GLY A 171 -22.51 15.11 7.04
C GLY A 171 -22.56 14.31 8.34
N LYS A 172 -23.59 13.48 8.55
CA LYS A 172 -23.73 12.64 9.74
C LYS A 172 -23.06 11.29 9.50
N ALA A 173 -22.09 10.95 10.35
CA ALA A 173 -21.44 9.64 10.37
C ALA A 173 -22.13 8.68 11.35
N GLU A 174 -22.19 7.40 10.99
CA GLU A 174 -22.73 6.28 11.78
C GLU A 174 -21.78 5.09 11.71
N LEU A 175 -21.44 4.50 12.86
CA LEU A 175 -20.61 3.30 12.90
C LEU A 175 -21.42 2.08 12.44
N LEU A 176 -20.97 1.41 11.38
CA LEU A 176 -21.57 0.19 10.87
C LEU A 176 -20.88 -1.08 11.41
N ASN A 177 -19.56 -1.04 11.55
CA ASN A 177 -18.76 -2.18 12.00
C ASN A 177 -17.57 -1.70 12.85
N PRO A 178 -17.44 -2.10 14.13
CA PRO A 178 -16.36 -1.64 15.00
C PRO A 178 -14.99 -2.25 14.68
N SER A 179 -14.92 -3.27 13.82
CA SER A 179 -13.67 -3.93 13.48
C SER A 179 -12.81 -3.03 12.57
N PRO A 180 -11.56 -2.69 12.96
CA PRO A 180 -10.69 -1.82 12.16
C PRO A 180 -10.49 -2.35 10.75
N SER A 181 -10.56 -1.44 9.78
CA SER A 181 -10.34 -1.75 8.38
C SER A 181 -9.62 -0.59 7.71
N LEU A 182 -8.56 -0.89 6.98
CA LEU A 182 -7.82 0.15 6.27
C LEU A 182 -8.46 0.46 4.92
N LYS A 183 -8.95 -0.57 4.20
CA LYS A 183 -9.36 -0.50 2.80
C LYS A 183 -10.52 -1.44 2.50
N GLY A 184 -11.34 -1.06 1.52
CA GLY A 184 -12.40 -1.89 0.98
C GLY A 184 -12.60 -1.73 -0.53
N THR A 185 -13.37 -2.62 -1.13
CA THR A 185 -13.74 -2.55 -2.55
C THR A 185 -15.12 -3.13 -2.78
N ILE A 186 -15.82 -2.64 -3.80
CA ILE A 186 -17.10 -3.19 -4.22
C ILE A 186 -16.86 -4.44 -5.07
N VAL A 187 -17.48 -5.55 -4.69
CA VAL A 187 -17.58 -6.77 -5.49
C VAL A 187 -19.06 -7.05 -5.70
N HIS A 188 -19.54 -6.80 -6.93
CA HIS A 188 -20.96 -6.91 -7.28
C HIS A 188 -21.85 -5.99 -6.42
N ASP A 189 -22.76 -6.55 -5.62
CA ASP A 189 -23.69 -5.87 -4.70
C ASP A 189 -23.19 -5.85 -3.24
N ASN A 190 -21.94 -6.25 -3.02
CA ASN A 190 -21.31 -6.34 -1.71
C ASN A 190 -20.05 -5.46 -1.65
N VAL A 191 -19.69 -5.01 -0.45
CA VAL A 191 -18.40 -4.35 -0.20
C VAL A 191 -17.53 -5.25 0.66
N PHE A 192 -16.33 -5.52 0.19
CA PHE A 192 -15.33 -6.35 0.85
C PHE A 192 -14.35 -5.44 1.57
N PHE A 193 -14.20 -5.63 2.89
CA PHE A 193 -13.28 -4.88 3.73
C PHE A 193 -12.20 -5.80 4.27
N GLY A 194 -10.94 -5.41 4.08
CA GLY A 194 -9.83 -6.06 4.76
C GLY A 194 -9.78 -5.62 6.22
N VAL A 195 -10.00 -6.56 7.13
CA VAL A 195 -10.12 -6.31 8.57
C VAL A 195 -8.90 -6.84 9.31
N GLY A 196 -8.36 -5.99 10.17
CA GLY A 196 -7.13 -6.23 10.91
C GLY A 196 -6.46 -4.93 11.32
N LYS A 197 -5.27 -5.03 11.92
CA LYS A 197 -4.47 -3.87 12.34
C LYS A 197 -3.07 -3.93 11.74
N ASN A 198 -2.74 -2.99 10.87
CA ASN A 198 -1.52 -3.00 10.07
C ASN A 198 -0.24 -2.87 10.91
N PHE A 199 -0.30 -2.06 11.96
CA PHE A 199 0.83 -1.85 12.86
C PHE A 199 1.00 -2.97 13.90
N ASP A 200 0.03 -3.88 14.01
CA ASP A 200 0.12 -5.11 14.79
C ASP A 200 0.46 -6.30 13.86
N PHE A 201 -0.52 -7.13 13.54
CA PHE A 201 -0.37 -8.31 12.69
C PHE A 201 -0.59 -8.03 11.19
N GLY A 202 -1.43 -7.07 10.81
CA GLY A 202 -1.93 -6.91 9.44
C GLY A 202 -3.37 -7.41 9.30
N ILE A 203 -3.77 -7.73 8.07
CA ILE A 203 -5.09 -8.28 7.78
C ILE A 203 -5.23 -9.70 8.34
N SER A 204 -6.39 -10.01 8.91
CA SER A 204 -6.73 -11.34 9.44
C SER A 204 -8.06 -11.87 8.95
N GLU A 205 -8.97 -10.98 8.52
CA GLU A 205 -10.32 -11.34 8.11
C GLU A 205 -10.75 -10.48 6.91
N ILE A 206 -11.71 -11.00 6.15
CA ILE A 206 -12.50 -10.24 5.19
C ILE A 206 -13.90 -10.10 5.75
N HIS A 207 -14.35 -8.87 5.97
CA HIS A 207 -15.74 -8.59 6.28
C HIS A 207 -16.46 -8.12 5.03
N THR A 208 -17.65 -8.64 4.77
CA THR A 208 -18.47 -8.25 3.62
C THR A 208 -19.75 -7.58 4.09
N LEU A 209 -20.14 -6.49 3.44
CA LEU A 209 -21.41 -5.79 3.64
C LEU A 209 -22.25 -5.92 2.38
N ASP A 210 -23.40 -6.57 2.50
CA ASP A 210 -24.43 -6.55 1.46
C ASP A 210 -25.09 -5.16 1.47
N LEU A 211 -24.97 -4.43 0.34
CA LEU A 211 -25.46 -3.05 0.22
C LEU A 211 -26.99 -2.95 0.22
N ILE A 212 -27.67 -4.03 -0.16
CA ILE A 212 -29.13 -4.09 -0.31
C ILE A 212 -29.76 -4.49 1.03
N THR A 213 -29.27 -5.57 1.64
CA THR A 213 -29.85 -6.12 2.88
C THR A 213 -29.24 -5.54 4.15
N GLY A 214 -28.06 -4.92 4.05
CA GLY A 214 -27.29 -4.42 5.20
C GLY A 214 -26.66 -5.52 6.03
N LYS A 215 -26.69 -6.78 5.56
CA LYS A 215 -26.15 -7.94 6.28
C LYS A 215 -24.62 -7.94 6.20
N TRP A 216 -23.99 -8.30 7.32
CA TRP A 216 -22.55 -8.53 7.39
C TRP A 216 -22.21 -10.02 7.42
N GLU A 217 -21.20 -10.42 6.66
CA GLU A 217 -20.57 -11.74 6.76
C GLU A 217 -19.07 -11.61 6.99
N ARG A 218 -18.46 -12.62 7.62
CA ARG A 218 -17.05 -12.60 8.05
C ARG A 218 -16.35 -13.85 7.59
N PHE A 219 -15.17 -13.68 7.00
CA PHE A 219 -14.37 -14.75 6.44
C PHE A 219 -12.95 -14.66 6.99
N PRO A 220 -12.53 -15.57 7.88
CA PRO A 220 -11.17 -15.58 8.40
C PRO A 220 -10.18 -15.97 7.31
N LEU A 221 -9.03 -15.29 7.28
CA LEU A 221 -7.92 -15.66 6.41
C LEU A 221 -7.15 -16.81 7.06
N LYS A 222 -7.02 -17.93 6.33
CA LYS A 222 -6.24 -19.07 6.80
C LYS A 222 -4.76 -18.71 6.82
N THR A 223 -4.19 -18.59 8.01
CA THR A 223 -2.78 -18.23 8.20
C THR A 223 -1.78 -19.32 7.81
N SER A 224 -2.26 -20.52 7.48
CA SER A 224 -1.45 -21.74 7.40
C SER A 224 -1.00 -22.16 6.00
N SER A 225 -1.42 -21.53 4.90
CA SER A 225 -0.98 -21.99 3.58
C SER A 225 -1.11 -20.93 2.48
N SER A 226 0.05 -20.40 2.08
CA SER A 226 0.29 -19.89 0.72
C SER A 226 0.20 -21.04 -0.29
N VAL A 227 0.01 -20.72 -1.58
CA VAL A 227 0.05 -21.71 -2.68
C VAL A 227 1.37 -22.48 -2.77
N ASP A 228 2.46 -21.92 -2.23
CA ASP A 228 3.78 -22.56 -2.11
C ASP A 228 3.96 -23.39 -0.82
N GLY A 229 2.87 -23.64 -0.09
CA GLY A 229 2.85 -24.39 1.16
C GLY A 229 3.50 -23.68 2.36
N GLY A 230 4.09 -22.49 2.17
CA GLY A 230 4.68 -21.69 3.24
C GLY A 230 3.63 -20.85 3.98
N GLY A 231 3.90 -20.52 5.25
CA GLY A 231 3.15 -19.48 5.96
C GLY A 231 3.50 -18.07 5.46
N PHE A 232 2.71 -17.07 5.83
CA PHE A 232 3.03 -15.65 5.64
C PHE A 232 3.23 -14.96 7.00
N VAL A 233 4.01 -13.89 7.04
CA VAL A 233 4.33 -13.16 8.27
C VAL A 233 3.95 -11.70 8.14
N ARG A 234 3.09 -11.25 9.03
CA ARG A 234 2.58 -9.87 9.11
C ARG A 234 2.09 -9.35 7.75
N PRO A 235 0.94 -9.83 7.24
CA PRO A 235 0.38 -9.40 5.97
C PRO A 235 -0.20 -7.97 6.10
N THR A 236 0.66 -6.98 6.22
CA THR A 236 0.27 -5.57 6.32
C THR A 236 -0.39 -5.15 5.01
N MET A 237 -1.65 -4.71 5.08
CA MET A 237 -2.46 -4.38 3.92
C MET A 237 -2.04 -3.05 3.29
N GLY A 238 -1.90 -3.06 1.97
CA GLY A 238 -1.75 -1.87 1.15
C GLY A 238 -3.09 -1.36 0.67
N ASP A 239 -3.67 -2.11 -0.27
CA ASP A 239 -4.99 -1.84 -0.84
C ASP A 239 -5.77 -3.11 -1.15
N ILE A 240 -7.07 -2.98 -1.35
CA ILE A 240 -7.93 -4.05 -1.85
C ILE A 240 -8.72 -3.53 -3.05
N GLU A 241 -8.73 -4.30 -4.13
CA GLU A 241 -9.49 -3.93 -5.33
C GLU A 241 -10.16 -5.15 -5.96
N SER A 242 -11.24 -4.92 -6.70
CA SER A 242 -11.99 -5.98 -7.35
C SER A 242 -11.68 -6.08 -8.85
N ALA A 243 -11.58 -7.32 -9.31
CA ALA A 243 -11.53 -7.66 -10.72
C ALA A 243 -12.06 -9.09 -10.91
N TYR A 244 -12.59 -9.42 -12.09
CA TYR A 244 -13.06 -10.78 -12.40
C TYR A 244 -14.08 -11.37 -11.38
N ASN A 245 -14.87 -10.51 -10.71
CA ASN A 245 -15.75 -10.86 -9.59
C ASN A 245 -15.03 -11.50 -8.39
N ARG A 246 -13.76 -11.17 -8.17
CA ARG A 246 -12.97 -11.49 -6.97
C ARG A 246 -12.44 -10.22 -6.33
N ALA A 247 -12.11 -10.31 -5.06
CA ALA A 247 -11.31 -9.31 -4.36
C ALA A 247 -9.83 -9.69 -4.41
N PHE A 248 -8.96 -8.69 -4.55
CA PHE A 248 -7.50 -8.81 -4.48
C PHE A 248 -6.99 -7.89 -3.38
N ALA A 249 -6.67 -8.45 -2.21
CA ALA A 249 -6.08 -7.71 -1.10
C ALA A 249 -4.55 -7.80 -1.19
N PHE A 250 -3.93 -6.69 -1.60
CA PHE A 250 -2.49 -6.56 -1.73
C PHE A 250 -1.88 -6.32 -0.35
N VAL A 251 -0.94 -7.18 0.04
CA VAL A 251 -0.33 -7.16 1.38
C VAL A 251 1.19 -7.25 1.28
N ARG A 252 1.88 -6.93 2.38
CA ARG A 252 3.30 -7.22 2.52
C ARG A 252 3.54 -8.72 2.25
N GLY A 253 4.47 -8.99 1.34
CA GLY A 253 4.88 -10.34 0.96
C GLY A 253 3.89 -11.12 0.09
N GLY A 254 2.77 -10.54 -0.35
CA GLY A 254 1.83 -11.29 -1.21
C GLY A 254 0.54 -10.60 -1.55
N ILE A 255 -0.40 -11.39 -2.08
CA ILE A 255 -1.76 -10.99 -2.42
C ILE A 255 -2.70 -12.07 -1.90
N PHE A 256 -3.79 -11.68 -1.23
CA PHE A 256 -4.93 -12.59 -1.05
C PHE A 256 -5.92 -12.36 -2.19
N ALA A 257 -6.32 -13.43 -2.87
CA ALA A 257 -7.28 -13.36 -3.97
C ALA A 257 -8.36 -14.42 -3.83
N GLY A 258 -9.62 -14.05 -4.10
CA GLY A 258 -10.76 -14.96 -4.04
C GLY A 258 -12.11 -14.25 -3.91
N ASN A 259 -13.17 -15.03 -3.74
CA ASN A 259 -14.50 -14.51 -3.45
C ASN A 259 -15.26 -15.47 -2.51
N PRO A 260 -15.13 -15.32 -1.19
CA PRO A 260 -15.80 -16.20 -0.24
C PRO A 260 -17.33 -16.26 -0.36
N LEU A 261 -17.99 -15.23 -0.92
CA LEU A 261 -19.44 -15.24 -1.13
C LEU A 261 -19.88 -16.22 -2.23
N ASN A 262 -18.97 -16.62 -3.13
CA ASN A 262 -19.25 -17.63 -4.16
C ASN A 262 -18.73 -19.05 -3.79
N GLY A 263 -18.19 -19.21 -2.58
CA GLY A 263 -17.57 -20.46 -2.12
C GLY A 263 -16.08 -20.63 -2.45
N GLU A 264 -15.43 -19.63 -3.07
CA GLU A 264 -13.99 -19.59 -3.33
C GLU A 264 -13.25 -18.98 -2.12
N GLU A 265 -12.26 -19.68 -1.58
CA GLU A 265 -11.47 -19.18 -0.45
C GLU A 265 -10.60 -17.97 -0.85
N MET A 266 -10.27 -17.12 0.13
CA MET A 266 -9.24 -16.09 -0.04
C MET A 266 -7.86 -16.73 0.09
N THR A 267 -7.23 -17.06 -1.04
CA THR A 267 -5.94 -17.75 -1.08
C THR A 267 -4.77 -16.77 -1.14
N PHE A 268 -3.71 -17.03 -0.39
CA PHE A 268 -2.49 -16.23 -0.39
C PHE A 268 -1.52 -16.68 -1.49
N PHE A 269 -1.09 -15.73 -2.31
CA PHE A 269 -0.05 -15.86 -3.30
C PHE A 269 1.14 -15.02 -2.88
N ARG A 270 2.29 -15.66 -2.66
CA ARG A 270 3.49 -14.94 -2.25
C ARG A 270 4.00 -14.05 -3.38
N LEU A 271 4.36 -12.83 -3.04
CA LEU A 271 4.83 -11.82 -3.98
C LEU A 271 5.79 -10.86 -3.30
N PHE A 272 7.04 -10.84 -3.77
CA PHE A 272 8.14 -10.03 -3.24
C PHE A 272 8.36 -10.12 -1.73
N ASP A 273 8.17 -11.30 -1.15
CA ASP A 273 8.40 -11.55 0.27
C ASP A 273 9.89 -11.76 0.54
N PHE A 274 10.59 -10.67 0.83
CA PHE A 274 12.01 -10.70 1.22
C PHE A 274 12.20 -10.67 2.74
N TYR A 275 11.11 -10.77 3.51
CA TYR A 275 11.10 -10.50 4.95
C TYR A 275 11.66 -9.11 5.33
N THR A 276 11.65 -8.15 4.41
CA THR A 276 11.93 -6.72 4.64
C THR A 276 10.63 -5.91 4.70
N PHE A 277 10.69 -4.58 4.71
CA PHE A 277 9.53 -3.69 4.52
C PHE A 277 9.21 -3.45 3.02
N TYR A 278 9.50 -4.42 2.17
CA TYR A 278 9.04 -4.39 0.78
C TYR A 278 7.54 -4.70 0.73
N ALA A 279 6.70 -3.71 0.49
CA ALA A 279 5.25 -3.85 0.68
C ALA A 279 4.42 -2.88 -0.17
N PRO A 280 3.14 -3.20 -0.44
CA PRO A 280 2.21 -2.33 -1.14
C PRO A 280 1.63 -1.21 -0.24
N MET A 281 2.33 -0.82 0.82
CA MET A 281 1.79 0.13 1.79
C MET A 281 1.69 1.54 1.22
N ARG A 282 0.59 2.21 1.59
CA ARG A 282 0.35 3.64 1.33
C ARG A 282 0.41 3.98 -0.16
N VAL A 283 -0.28 3.19 -0.97
CA VAL A 283 -0.52 3.36 -2.40
C VAL A 283 -1.83 2.65 -2.75
N ASN A 284 -2.62 3.20 -3.67
CA ASN A 284 -3.84 2.57 -4.16
C ASN A 284 -3.55 1.60 -5.31
N ALA A 285 -4.40 0.58 -5.46
CA ALA A 285 -4.54 -0.17 -6.68
C ALA A 285 -5.34 0.66 -7.69
N LEU A 286 -5.06 0.44 -8.97
CA LEU A 286 -5.72 1.12 -10.09
C LEU A 286 -6.31 0.07 -11.04
N PRO A 287 -7.64 -0.02 -11.15
CA PRO A 287 -8.28 -0.77 -12.23
C PRO A 287 -7.87 -0.22 -13.59
N LEU A 288 -7.28 -1.07 -14.44
CA LEU A 288 -6.76 -0.66 -15.74
C LEU A 288 -6.87 -1.79 -16.77
N GLY A 289 -7.54 -1.53 -17.90
CA GLY A 289 -7.60 -2.47 -19.02
C GLY A 289 -8.23 -3.82 -18.69
N GLY A 290 -9.07 -3.90 -17.65
CA GLY A 290 -9.65 -5.15 -17.14
C GLY A 290 -8.78 -5.90 -16.11
N GLY A 291 -7.56 -5.42 -15.85
CA GLY A 291 -6.68 -5.91 -14.79
C GLY A 291 -6.47 -4.88 -13.67
N LEU A 292 -5.53 -5.16 -12.78
CA LEU A 292 -5.19 -4.30 -11.65
C LEU A 292 -3.73 -3.88 -11.72
N LEU A 293 -3.47 -2.59 -11.58
CA LEU A 293 -2.13 -2.04 -11.47
C LEU A 293 -1.85 -1.71 -10.00
N MET A 294 -0.72 -2.19 -9.47
CA MET A 294 -0.36 -1.97 -8.06
C MET A 294 1.14 -1.72 -7.92
N ALA A 295 1.53 -0.96 -6.89
CA ALA A 295 2.93 -0.78 -6.56
C ALA A 295 3.35 -1.59 -5.33
N TYR A 296 4.56 -2.15 -5.36
CA TYR A 296 5.25 -2.66 -4.17
C TYR A 296 6.45 -1.76 -3.91
N ASN A 297 6.42 -1.07 -2.77
CA ASN A 297 7.39 -0.07 -2.40
C ASN A 297 8.61 -0.68 -1.75
N ALA A 298 9.79 -0.21 -2.17
CA ALA A 298 11.05 -0.64 -1.59
C ALA A 298 11.31 -0.08 -0.20
N HIS A 299 10.77 1.11 0.10
CA HIS A 299 11.09 1.84 1.33
C HIS A 299 9.95 2.81 1.70
N HIS A 300 8.85 2.28 2.26
CA HIS A 300 7.68 3.10 2.63
C HIS A 300 7.75 3.66 4.06
N ASP A 301 8.23 2.86 5.02
CA ASP A 301 8.42 3.21 6.43
C ASP A 301 9.79 2.68 6.90
N THR A 302 10.48 3.40 7.79
CA THR A 302 11.84 3.10 8.27
C THR A 302 12.00 3.41 9.75
N ILE A 303 12.93 2.71 10.41
CA ILE A 303 13.41 3.08 11.74
C ILE A 303 14.70 3.87 11.56
N TYR A 304 14.61 5.20 11.67
CA TYR A 304 15.75 6.09 11.40
C TYR A 304 16.82 6.03 12.50
N GLN A 305 16.42 6.18 13.77
CA GLN A 305 17.31 6.01 14.93
C GLN A 305 16.69 5.05 15.94
N PRO A 306 17.14 3.78 15.98
CA PRO A 306 16.62 2.81 16.92
C PRO A 306 17.07 3.14 18.36
N ARG A 307 16.11 3.25 19.27
CA ARG A 307 16.27 3.67 20.67
C ARG A 307 15.91 2.55 21.65
N SER A 308 15.06 1.61 21.26
CA SER A 308 14.73 0.42 22.06
C SER A 308 15.43 -0.85 21.53
N PRO A 309 15.59 -1.90 22.36
CA PRO A 309 16.10 -3.20 21.89
C PRO A 309 15.25 -3.81 20.77
N GLU A 310 13.93 -3.58 20.82
CA GLU A 310 13.01 -3.99 19.76
C GLU A 310 13.28 -3.24 18.46
N GLU A 311 13.40 -1.91 18.51
CA GLU A 311 13.74 -1.10 17.34
C GLU A 311 15.11 -1.48 16.76
N GLN A 312 16.09 -1.80 17.62
CA GLN A 312 17.40 -2.28 17.17
C GLN A 312 17.32 -3.63 16.45
N ALA A 313 16.41 -4.51 16.86
CA ALA A 313 16.18 -5.79 16.20
C ALA A 313 15.42 -5.64 14.87
N PHE A 314 14.48 -4.69 14.78
CA PHE A 314 13.68 -4.44 13.56
C PHE A 314 14.36 -3.50 12.56
N ALA A 315 15.27 -2.62 12.97
CA ALA A 315 15.91 -1.66 12.07
C ALA A 315 16.62 -2.31 10.86
N PRO A 316 17.33 -3.45 10.98
CA PRO A 316 17.89 -4.14 9.81
C PRO A 316 16.81 -4.59 8.81
N ILE A 317 15.63 -4.99 9.29
CA ILE A 317 14.51 -5.45 8.45
C ILE A 317 13.87 -4.28 7.70
N THR A 318 13.62 -3.17 8.38
CA THR A 318 12.95 -1.99 7.80
C THR A 318 13.88 -1.20 6.89
N ASN A 319 15.18 -1.18 7.18
CA ASN A 319 16.15 -0.33 6.47
C ASN A 319 16.86 -1.07 5.31
N THR A 320 16.65 -2.38 5.16
CA THR A 320 17.23 -3.13 4.04
C THR A 320 16.41 -2.94 2.76
N ILE A 321 17.02 -2.27 1.78
CA ILE A 321 16.46 -2.09 0.45
C ILE A 321 16.81 -3.31 -0.41
N ALA A 322 15.84 -4.21 -0.59
CA ALA A 322 16.05 -5.44 -1.36
C ALA A 322 16.11 -5.19 -2.88
N GLY A 323 15.48 -4.13 -3.40
CA GLY A 323 15.41 -3.81 -4.81
C GLY A 323 14.71 -2.46 -5.04
N PRO A 324 14.45 -2.05 -6.30
CA PRO A 324 13.67 -0.86 -6.62
C PRO A 324 12.20 -1.02 -6.21
N SER A 325 11.45 0.07 -6.08
CA SER A 325 9.98 -0.03 -6.02
C SER A 325 9.46 -0.48 -7.37
N LEU A 326 8.50 -1.39 -7.38
CA LEU A 326 7.98 -1.95 -8.61
C LEU A 326 6.52 -1.58 -8.81
N LEU A 327 6.18 -1.34 -10.07
CA LEU A 327 4.82 -1.29 -10.54
C LEU A 327 4.51 -2.62 -11.23
N ILE A 328 3.49 -3.31 -10.75
CA ILE A 328 3.03 -4.58 -11.29
C ILE A 328 1.66 -4.46 -11.91
N TYR A 329 1.43 -5.23 -12.96
CA TYR A 329 0.13 -5.41 -13.58
C TYR A 329 -0.33 -6.85 -13.34
N VAL A 330 -1.52 -6.97 -12.76
CA VAL A 330 -2.13 -8.22 -12.32
C VAL A 330 -3.32 -8.53 -13.22
N THR A 331 -3.18 -9.60 -13.98
CA THR A 331 -4.18 -10.14 -14.91
C THR A 331 -4.14 -11.66 -14.83
N PRO A 332 -4.81 -12.27 -13.83
CA PRO A 332 -4.83 -13.72 -13.62
C PRO A 332 -4.94 -14.53 -14.94
N PRO A 333 -4.09 -15.56 -15.13
CA PRO A 333 -3.11 -16.10 -14.18
C PRO A 333 -1.79 -15.30 -14.09
N MET A 334 -1.62 -14.25 -14.89
CA MET A 334 -0.35 -13.52 -15.04
C MET A 334 -0.18 -12.42 -14.00
N VAL A 335 1.06 -12.25 -13.54
CA VAL A 335 1.56 -11.08 -12.82
C VAL A 335 2.80 -10.60 -13.54
N LYS A 336 2.85 -9.32 -13.90
CA LYS A 336 3.94 -8.77 -14.71
C LYS A 336 4.50 -7.50 -14.09
N ILE A 337 5.83 -7.39 -14.02
CA ILE A 337 6.50 -6.15 -13.66
C ILE A 337 6.45 -5.21 -14.88
N VAL A 338 5.85 -4.03 -14.73
CA VAL A 338 5.68 -3.07 -15.83
C VAL A 338 6.49 -1.79 -15.61
N GLY A 339 7.01 -1.56 -14.41
CA GLY A 339 7.85 -0.41 -14.13
C GLY A 339 8.73 -0.59 -12.90
N ALA A 340 9.88 0.10 -12.90
CA ALA A 340 10.83 0.12 -11.79
C ALA A 340 11.16 1.57 -11.42
N PHE A 341 11.07 1.87 -10.13
CA PHE A 341 11.14 3.23 -9.59
C PHE A 341 12.08 3.29 -8.39
N GLY A 342 12.27 4.50 -7.85
CA GLY A 342 13.09 4.74 -6.67
C GLY A 342 12.46 4.24 -5.36
N ALA A 343 12.50 5.07 -4.33
CA ALA A 343 12.17 4.66 -2.97
C ALA A 343 10.70 4.26 -2.77
N ARG A 344 9.76 5.02 -3.35
CA ARG A 344 8.34 4.84 -3.08
C ARG A 344 7.42 5.45 -4.14
N ILE A 345 6.35 4.75 -4.46
CA ILE A 345 5.14 5.20 -5.13
C ILE A 345 4.04 5.41 -4.07
N THR A 346 3.30 6.51 -4.16
CA THR A 346 2.30 6.90 -3.15
C THR A 346 0.88 6.91 -3.69
N SER A 347 0.70 7.00 -5.01
CA SER A 347 -0.62 7.00 -5.66
C SER A 347 -0.54 6.65 -7.14
N LEU A 348 -1.63 6.12 -7.68
CA LEU A 348 -1.81 5.76 -9.08
C LEU A 348 -3.14 6.31 -9.61
N GLU A 349 -3.15 6.87 -10.81
CA GLU A 349 -4.38 7.32 -11.47
C GLU A 349 -4.27 7.24 -13.00
N LYS A 350 -5.39 7.12 -13.69
CA LYS A 350 -5.48 7.19 -15.15
C LYS A 350 -5.93 8.59 -15.60
N MET A 351 -5.22 9.17 -16.58
CA MET A 351 -5.66 10.42 -17.22
C MET A 351 -5.31 10.44 -18.70
N GLY A 352 -6.33 10.49 -19.56
CA GLY A 352 -6.17 10.76 -21.00
C GLY A 352 -5.14 9.86 -21.71
N GLY A 353 -5.23 8.53 -21.52
CA GLY A 353 -4.31 7.55 -22.11
C GLY A 353 -2.97 7.41 -21.38
N HIS A 354 -2.81 8.07 -20.23
CA HIS A 354 -1.61 8.00 -19.41
C HIS A 354 -1.92 7.42 -18.03
N ILE A 355 -0.90 6.82 -17.42
CA ILE A 355 -0.87 6.46 -16.01
C ILE A 355 -0.05 7.54 -15.29
N LEU A 356 -0.64 8.16 -14.29
CA LEU A 356 0.01 9.09 -13.39
C LEU A 356 0.48 8.32 -12.16
N VAL A 357 1.75 8.48 -11.83
CA VAL A 357 2.39 7.80 -10.69
C VAL A 357 2.93 8.86 -9.74
N GLY A 358 2.28 9.01 -8.58
CA GLY A 358 2.81 9.82 -7.48
C GLY A 358 4.03 9.13 -6.88
N ALA A 359 5.15 9.83 -6.81
CA ALA A 359 6.43 9.27 -6.34
C ALA A 359 7.04 10.12 -5.22
N ASN A 360 7.79 9.47 -4.35
CA ASN A 360 8.52 10.11 -3.25
C ASN A 360 9.92 9.47 -3.07
N THR A 361 10.88 10.29 -2.66
CA THR A 361 12.26 9.85 -2.40
C THR A 361 12.49 9.35 -0.98
N THR A 362 11.56 9.61 -0.05
CA THR A 362 11.80 9.42 1.39
C THR A 362 10.64 8.65 2.06
N PRO A 363 10.93 7.71 2.98
CA PRO A 363 9.91 7.00 3.77
C PRO A 363 9.34 7.84 4.92
N ASN A 364 8.37 7.27 5.63
CA ASN A 364 7.99 7.70 6.98
C ASN A 364 9.03 7.19 8.01
N THR A 365 9.39 7.99 9.02
CA THR A 365 10.55 7.72 9.91
C THR A 365 10.22 7.30 11.34
N GLY A 366 8.95 7.11 11.67
CA GLY A 366 8.47 6.67 12.99
C GLY A 366 8.22 7.80 13.99
N ALA A 367 7.43 7.49 15.02
CA ALA A 367 6.74 8.49 15.84
C ALA A 367 7.63 9.43 16.70
N LEU A 368 8.88 9.03 16.93
CA LEU A 368 9.85 9.76 17.79
C LEU A 368 10.91 10.53 16.99
N GLU A 369 10.73 10.61 15.68
CA GLU A 369 11.62 11.24 14.70
C GLU A 369 10.88 12.29 13.86
N ALA A 370 9.92 13.01 14.47
CA ALA A 370 9.23 14.10 13.79
C ALA A 370 10.21 15.21 13.39
N THR A 371 9.99 15.84 12.24
CA THR A 371 10.73 17.02 11.80
C THR A 371 9.76 18.16 11.49
N PRO A 372 10.14 19.44 11.64
CA PRO A 372 9.25 20.57 11.30
C PRO A 372 9.01 20.74 9.80
N PHE A 373 9.72 19.97 8.97
CA PHE A 373 9.64 19.99 7.51
C PHE A 373 9.39 18.58 7.00
N ASP A 374 8.69 18.48 5.88
CA ASP A 374 8.73 17.28 5.04
C ASP A 374 10.20 17.02 4.61
N THR A 375 10.54 15.77 4.32
CA THR A 375 11.93 15.36 3.99
C THR A 375 12.08 14.76 2.59
N GLY A 376 11.01 14.72 1.79
CA GLY A 376 10.96 14.03 0.51
C GLY A 376 10.79 14.96 -0.70
N ASN A 377 11.45 14.59 -1.80
CA ASN A 377 11.13 15.16 -3.10
C ASN A 377 9.98 14.35 -3.70
N ARG A 378 8.90 15.06 -4.02
CA ARG A 378 7.65 14.47 -4.53
C ARG A 378 7.44 14.89 -5.98
N ASP A 379 6.98 13.98 -6.81
CA ASP A 379 6.76 14.24 -8.24
C ASP A 379 5.62 13.37 -8.77
N ILE A 380 5.00 13.79 -9.87
CA ILE A 380 4.03 12.96 -10.61
C ILE A 380 4.70 12.54 -11.92
N ILE A 381 5.02 11.25 -12.01
CA ILE A 381 5.59 10.66 -13.22
C ILE A 381 4.43 10.32 -14.16
N VAL A 382 4.57 10.67 -15.43
CA VAL A 382 3.57 10.41 -16.46
C VAL A 382 4.08 9.28 -17.35
N LEU A 383 3.36 8.17 -17.37
CA LEU A 383 3.65 7.00 -18.19
C LEU A 383 2.58 6.85 -19.26
N ASP A 384 2.96 6.41 -20.45
CA ASP A 384 2.00 5.96 -21.46
C ASP A 384 1.32 4.66 -20.98
N GLU A 385 -0.01 4.56 -21.11
CA GLU A 385 -0.74 3.36 -20.65
C GLU A 385 -0.30 2.08 -21.37
N ALA A 386 0.30 2.18 -22.56
CA ALA A 386 0.88 1.06 -23.30
C ALA A 386 2.02 0.37 -22.54
N ILE A 387 2.53 0.94 -21.45
CA ILE A 387 3.57 0.31 -20.61
C ILE A 387 3.17 -1.10 -20.14
N ILE A 388 1.88 -1.36 -19.92
CA ILE A 388 1.40 -2.69 -19.49
C ILE A 388 1.64 -3.77 -20.55
N GLN A 389 1.70 -3.38 -21.83
CA GLN A 389 1.93 -4.27 -22.97
C GLN A 389 3.41 -4.36 -23.39
N LYS A 390 4.29 -3.51 -22.84
CA LYS A 390 5.73 -3.50 -23.19
C LYS A 390 6.50 -4.61 -22.49
N GLU A 391 7.70 -4.90 -22.98
CA GLU A 391 8.62 -5.81 -22.28
C GLU A 391 8.93 -5.26 -20.87
N PRO A 392 9.05 -6.14 -19.86
CA PRO A 392 9.30 -5.72 -18.49
C PRO A 392 10.69 -5.08 -18.33
N PRO A 393 10.88 -4.12 -17.41
CA PRO A 393 12.19 -3.50 -17.19
C PRO A 393 13.16 -4.49 -16.52
N ALA A 394 14.43 -4.45 -16.88
CA ALA A 394 15.45 -5.23 -16.17
C ALA A 394 15.58 -4.78 -14.71
N VAL A 395 15.53 -5.74 -13.77
CA VAL A 395 15.58 -5.46 -12.33
C VAL A 395 16.43 -6.49 -11.61
N SER A 396 16.91 -6.13 -10.42
CA SER A 396 17.62 -7.06 -9.55
C SER A 396 17.22 -6.87 -8.10
N PHE A 397 17.10 -7.99 -7.39
CA PHE A 397 16.88 -8.03 -5.95
C PHE A 397 18.10 -8.60 -5.25
N SER A 398 18.45 -8.10 -4.07
CA SER A 398 19.61 -8.53 -3.30
C SER A 398 19.32 -8.41 -1.81
N PHE A 399 19.32 -9.53 -1.10
CA PHE A 399 18.99 -9.57 0.33
C PHE A 399 19.78 -10.66 1.07
N PRO A 400 20.02 -10.51 2.38
CA PRO A 400 20.68 -11.54 3.19
C PRO A 400 19.76 -12.73 3.44
N LEU A 401 20.32 -13.95 3.45
CA LEU A 401 19.59 -15.18 3.81
C LEU A 401 19.31 -15.28 5.32
N ALA A 402 19.87 -14.36 6.12
CA ALA A 402 19.54 -14.22 7.52
C ALA A 402 18.04 -13.97 7.75
N PHE A 403 17.37 -13.20 6.89
CA PHE A 403 15.94 -12.89 7.09
C PHE A 403 15.02 -14.11 6.96
N PRO A 404 15.06 -14.91 5.87
CA PRO A 404 14.30 -16.16 5.83
C PRO A 404 14.73 -17.16 6.90
N SER A 405 16.01 -17.17 7.33
CA SER A 405 16.48 -18.02 8.44
C SER A 405 15.85 -17.62 9.78
N MET A 406 15.78 -16.32 10.09
CA MET A 406 15.10 -15.80 11.28
C MET A 406 13.60 -16.12 11.25
N ALA A 407 12.96 -15.95 10.09
CA ALA A 407 11.55 -16.28 9.92
C ALA A 407 11.29 -17.78 10.21
N SER A 408 12.18 -18.66 9.75
CA SER A 408 12.07 -20.10 9.99
C SER A 408 12.12 -20.44 11.48
N GLN A 409 13.04 -19.81 12.23
CA GLN A 409 13.16 -20.02 13.67
C GLN A 409 11.94 -19.52 14.44
N MET A 410 11.51 -18.28 14.16
CA MET A 410 10.51 -17.55 14.94
C MET A 410 9.08 -17.94 14.58
N TYR A 411 8.80 -18.15 13.30
CA TYR A 411 7.44 -18.32 12.77
C TYR A 411 7.20 -19.68 12.09
N LYS A 412 8.21 -20.56 12.07
CA LYS A 412 8.14 -21.87 11.39
C LYS A 412 7.80 -21.75 9.91
N THR A 413 8.16 -20.63 9.29
CA THR A 413 8.08 -20.42 7.84
C THR A 413 9.40 -19.81 7.37
N GLY A 414 9.95 -20.33 6.28
CA GLY A 414 11.20 -19.85 5.70
C GLY A 414 11.12 -19.71 4.18
N THR A 415 9.91 -19.78 3.63
CA THR A 415 9.68 -19.57 2.19
C THR A 415 9.69 -18.07 1.90
N PHE A 416 10.39 -17.66 0.85
CA PHE A 416 10.57 -16.26 0.48
C PHE A 416 10.55 -16.09 -1.04
N GLY A 417 10.45 -14.86 -1.54
CA GLY A 417 10.38 -14.57 -2.98
C GLY A 417 8.94 -14.35 -3.43
N GLY A 418 8.47 -15.12 -4.42
CA GLY A 418 7.30 -14.75 -5.20
C GLY A 418 7.70 -13.72 -6.23
N ILE A 419 8.58 -14.12 -7.14
CA ILE A 419 9.15 -13.26 -8.19
C ILE A 419 8.45 -13.59 -9.50
N PRO A 420 7.68 -12.67 -10.09
CA PRO A 420 7.11 -12.87 -11.40
C PRO A 420 8.20 -12.91 -12.47
N LEU A 421 8.17 -13.92 -13.32
CA LEU A 421 9.12 -14.12 -14.41
C LEU A 421 8.54 -13.73 -15.78
N GLU A 422 7.25 -13.41 -15.82
CA GLU A 422 6.51 -13.06 -17.04
C GLU A 422 7.23 -11.97 -17.87
N GLY A 423 7.57 -12.32 -19.11
CA GLY A 423 8.24 -11.45 -20.08
C GLY A 423 9.77 -11.35 -19.97
N TYR A 424 10.41 -11.96 -18.96
CA TYR A 424 11.87 -12.02 -18.86
C TYR A 424 12.45 -13.22 -19.60
N ARG A 425 13.63 -13.05 -20.22
CA ARG A 425 14.29 -14.13 -20.99
C ARG A 425 15.56 -14.65 -20.31
N ASP A 426 16.23 -13.80 -19.53
CA ASP A 426 17.41 -14.18 -18.74
C ASP A 426 17.11 -13.88 -17.27
N ALA A 427 16.46 -14.85 -16.61
CA ALA A 427 16.17 -14.83 -15.19
C ALA A 427 17.10 -15.81 -14.46
N ARG A 428 17.75 -15.36 -13.38
CA ARG A 428 18.64 -16.23 -12.58
C ARG A 428 18.72 -15.83 -11.12
N ALA A 429 18.93 -16.81 -10.26
CA ALA A 429 19.28 -16.63 -8.86
C ALA A 429 20.77 -16.91 -8.64
N ILE A 430 21.45 -15.99 -7.96
CA ILE A 430 22.85 -16.11 -7.56
C ILE A 430 22.89 -16.19 -6.03
N ILE A 431 23.34 -17.33 -5.50
CA ILE A 431 23.38 -17.60 -4.07
C ILE A 431 24.83 -17.67 -3.62
N TYR A 432 25.16 -16.90 -2.59
CA TYR A 432 26.42 -16.97 -1.86
C TYR A 432 26.14 -17.66 -0.54
N ALA A 433 26.28 -18.98 -0.49
CA ALA A 433 25.96 -19.77 0.68
C ALA A 433 27.16 -19.85 1.63
N SER A 434 26.90 -19.86 2.94
CA SER A 434 27.95 -20.01 3.97
C SER A 434 28.31 -21.45 4.32
N ALA A 435 27.52 -22.41 3.83
CA ALA A 435 27.74 -23.85 3.94
C ALA A 435 26.96 -24.58 2.84
N ASP A 436 27.27 -25.87 2.64
CA ASP A 436 26.45 -26.75 1.79
C ASP A 436 25.00 -26.80 2.30
N ASN A 437 24.04 -26.74 1.38
CA ASN A 437 22.61 -26.66 1.65
C ASN A 437 21.79 -27.21 0.46
N GLU A 438 20.46 -27.14 0.55
CA GLU A 438 19.53 -27.50 -0.51
C GLU A 438 18.52 -26.36 -0.68
N LEU A 439 18.29 -25.94 -1.93
CA LEU A 439 17.29 -24.94 -2.29
C LEU A 439 16.10 -25.67 -2.92
N THR A 440 14.92 -25.40 -2.39
CA THR A 440 13.65 -25.72 -3.06
C THR A 440 13.16 -24.47 -3.79
N VAL A 441 12.79 -24.61 -5.06
CA VAL A 441 12.11 -23.60 -5.87
C VAL A 441 10.67 -24.05 -6.09
N TYR A 442 9.71 -23.16 -5.82
CA TYR A 442 8.30 -23.38 -6.09
C TYR A 442 7.86 -22.52 -7.26
N GLU A 443 7.20 -23.10 -8.26
CA GLU A 443 6.58 -22.38 -9.37
C GLU A 443 5.06 -22.45 -9.26
N TYR A 444 4.41 -21.29 -9.38
CA TYR A 444 2.95 -21.16 -9.41
C TYR A 444 2.57 -19.91 -10.18
N ASP A 445 1.29 -19.75 -10.50
CA ASP A 445 0.75 -18.55 -11.11
C ASP A 445 -0.39 -17.98 -10.24
N LEU A 446 -1.06 -16.92 -10.72
CA LEU A 446 -2.22 -16.32 -10.05
C LEU A 446 -3.53 -16.89 -10.61
N SER A 447 -3.58 -18.17 -10.99
CA SER A 447 -4.83 -18.81 -11.42
C SER A 447 -5.89 -18.75 -10.33
N LEU A 448 -7.14 -18.50 -10.74
CA LEU A 448 -8.32 -18.46 -9.86
C LEU A 448 -9.41 -19.39 -10.43
N PRO A 449 -9.71 -20.55 -9.80
CA PRO A 449 -9.25 -20.96 -8.47
C PRO A 449 -7.76 -21.33 -8.42
N ALA A 450 -7.17 -21.18 -7.24
CA ALA A 450 -5.75 -21.44 -7.00
C ALA A 450 -5.38 -22.91 -7.24
N GLN A 451 -4.14 -23.13 -7.68
CA GLN A 451 -3.54 -24.44 -7.86
C GLN A 451 -2.30 -24.58 -6.99
N ASP A 452 -1.93 -25.82 -6.68
CA ASP A 452 -0.71 -26.13 -5.93
C ASP A 452 0.54 -25.79 -6.75
N ALA A 453 1.59 -25.31 -6.08
CA ALA A 453 2.86 -25.03 -6.73
C ALA A 453 3.60 -26.30 -7.19
N HIS A 454 4.32 -26.21 -8.31
CA HIS A 454 5.30 -27.19 -8.73
C HIS A 454 6.61 -27.01 -7.94
N GLU A 455 7.27 -28.10 -7.54
CA GLU A 455 8.48 -28.07 -6.70
C GLU A 455 9.70 -28.65 -7.45
N GLU A 456 10.81 -27.90 -7.46
CA GLU A 456 12.12 -28.38 -7.92
C GLU A 456 13.19 -28.16 -6.85
N ARG A 457 14.18 -29.06 -6.76
CA ARG A 457 15.24 -29.03 -5.74
C ARG A 457 16.63 -28.96 -6.35
N PHE A 458 17.48 -28.14 -5.75
CA PHE A 458 18.83 -27.89 -6.20
C PHE A 458 19.82 -28.04 -5.03
N ASP A 459 20.91 -28.76 -5.27
CA ASP A 459 22.04 -28.79 -4.35
C ASP A 459 22.77 -27.44 -4.37
N ILE A 460 23.02 -26.88 -3.19
CA ILE A 460 23.75 -25.62 -3.01
C ILE A 460 25.07 -25.93 -2.33
N LYS A 461 26.18 -25.54 -2.94
CA LYS A 461 27.52 -25.67 -2.35
C LYS A 461 27.93 -24.42 -1.60
N GLU A 462 28.80 -24.56 -0.61
CA GLU A 462 29.44 -23.39 0.00
C GLU A 462 30.05 -22.47 -1.08
N GLY A 463 29.84 -21.16 -0.95
CA GLY A 463 30.28 -20.17 -1.93
C GLY A 463 29.21 -19.84 -2.97
N LYS A 464 29.64 -19.56 -4.20
CA LYS A 464 28.77 -19.00 -5.26
C LYS A 464 28.09 -20.12 -6.05
N ASN A 465 26.77 -20.05 -6.12
CA ASN A 465 25.89 -20.90 -6.92
C ASN A 465 25.06 -20.03 -7.87
N ILE A 466 24.74 -20.54 -9.05
CA ILE A 466 23.87 -19.87 -10.01
C ILE A 466 22.79 -20.87 -10.39
N ILE A 467 21.54 -20.52 -10.13
CA ILE A 467 20.35 -21.28 -10.52
C ILE A 467 19.71 -20.53 -11.68
N ASP A 468 19.57 -21.22 -12.81
CA ASP A 468 18.85 -20.70 -13.97
C ASP A 468 17.35 -20.70 -13.65
N LEU A 469 16.69 -19.57 -13.83
CA LEU A 469 15.24 -19.43 -13.63
C LEU A 469 14.49 -19.30 -14.95
N SER A 470 15.18 -19.29 -16.10
CA SER A 470 14.55 -19.11 -17.42
C SER A 470 13.68 -20.28 -17.87
N SER A 471 13.80 -21.43 -17.22
CA SER A 471 12.92 -22.59 -17.43
C SER A 471 11.56 -22.48 -16.74
N PHE A 472 11.40 -21.55 -15.80
CA PHE A 472 10.13 -21.27 -15.13
C PHE A 472 9.39 -20.14 -15.85
N SER A 473 8.07 -20.16 -15.80
CA SER A 473 7.18 -19.27 -16.58
C SER A 473 6.26 -18.42 -15.70
N GLY A 474 5.92 -18.88 -14.50
CA GLY A 474 5.04 -18.16 -13.58
C GLY A 474 5.76 -17.23 -12.60
N MET A 475 5.36 -17.31 -11.34
CA MET A 475 6.04 -16.74 -10.18
C MET A 475 6.86 -17.82 -9.49
N VAL A 476 8.03 -17.44 -8.98
CA VAL A 476 8.90 -18.36 -8.22
C VAL A 476 9.13 -17.91 -6.79
N SER A 477 8.98 -18.83 -5.84
CA SER A 477 9.43 -18.67 -4.45
C SER A 477 10.45 -19.75 -4.08
N PHE A 478 11.13 -19.54 -2.95
CA PHE A 478 12.34 -20.23 -2.58
C PHE A 478 12.27 -20.68 -1.11
N ARG A 479 12.86 -21.83 -0.79
CA ARG A 479 13.09 -22.25 0.59
C ARG A 479 14.45 -22.93 0.72
N MET A 480 15.24 -22.49 1.69
CA MET A 480 16.46 -23.19 2.08
C MET A 480 16.11 -24.31 3.07
N LYS A 481 16.70 -25.50 2.90
CA LYS A 481 16.50 -26.63 3.82
C LYS A 481 17.11 -26.38 5.20
N GLY A 482 18.33 -25.85 5.23
CA GLY A 482 19.01 -25.36 6.44
C GLY A 482 19.03 -23.84 6.50
N GLU A 483 19.16 -23.31 7.72
CA GLU A 483 19.35 -21.89 7.97
C GLU A 483 20.72 -21.41 7.47
N ASP A 484 20.78 -20.20 6.90
CA ASP A 484 22.02 -19.56 6.45
C ASP A 484 22.05 -18.07 6.87
N PHE A 485 22.53 -17.81 8.08
CA PHE A 485 22.62 -16.46 8.64
C PHE A 485 23.71 -15.57 8.04
N LYS A 486 24.64 -16.14 7.28
CA LYS A 486 25.76 -15.39 6.68
C LYS A 486 25.69 -15.31 5.16
N GLY A 487 24.79 -16.09 4.56
CA GLY A 487 24.58 -16.15 3.14
C GLY A 487 23.82 -14.95 2.58
N LYS A 488 23.84 -14.86 1.26
CA LYS A 488 23.19 -13.80 0.49
C LYS A 488 22.61 -14.36 -0.79
N MET A 489 21.45 -13.87 -1.19
CA MET A 489 20.86 -14.17 -2.50
C MET A 489 20.70 -12.90 -3.32
N ARG A 490 20.94 -13.02 -4.62
CA ARG A 490 20.68 -12.00 -5.62
C ARG A 490 19.88 -12.60 -6.76
N ILE A 491 18.76 -11.99 -7.13
CA ILE A 491 17.91 -12.42 -8.25
C ILE A 491 18.05 -11.36 -9.34
N GLU A 492 18.34 -11.77 -10.56
CA GLU A 492 18.49 -10.89 -11.72
C GLU A 492 17.44 -11.27 -12.77
N LEU A 493 16.68 -10.28 -13.25
CA LEU A 493 15.67 -10.43 -14.30
C LEU A 493 16.04 -9.52 -15.47
N LYS A 494 16.18 -10.07 -16.68
CA LYS A 494 16.57 -9.33 -17.89
C LYS A 494 15.78 -9.72 -19.13
#